data_AF-A0A453HAK4-F1
#
_entry.id   AF-A0A453HAK4-F1
#
_cell.length_a   1.000
_cell.length_b   1.000
_cell.length_c   1.000
_cell.angle_alpha   90.00
_cell.angle_beta   90.00
_cell.angle_gamma   90.00
#
_symmetry.space_group_name_H-M   'P 1'
#
loop_
_entity.id
_entity.type
_entity.pdbx_description
1 polymer ?
#
loop_
_entity_poly.entity_id
_entity_poly.type
_entity_poly.pdbx_seq_one_letter_code
_entity_poly.pdbx_strand_id
1 'polypeptide(L)'
;MKNCKGNYVKPANQLCAEVLETIDNLISEITDAHVLYKKCVVATPKPIDDATYGYYLAYFWMNNRMTRDALGIKGGTVGEWVRCKKELPYTQDMPSSIPYHLNLTTRGYRALVYSGDHDLQVPQLSTQAWIRSLNFSIGDDWRAWHLDGQAAGFTIT
;
A
#
# COMPACT_ATOMS: atom_id res chain seq x y z
N MET A 1 6.41 17.33 10.26
CA MET A 1 6.70 17.31 8.80
C MET A 1 7.20 18.63 8.20
N LYS A 2 6.71 19.83 8.59
CA LYS A 2 7.20 21.12 8.03
C LYS A 2 8.74 21.30 8.08
N ASN A 3 9.38 20.74 9.12
CA ASN A 3 10.83 20.82 9.34
C ASN A 3 11.66 20.07 8.29
N CYS A 4 11.06 19.11 7.57
CA CYS A 4 11.75 18.23 6.63
C CYS A 4 11.72 18.70 5.17
N LYS A 5 10.93 19.74 4.84
CA LYS A 5 10.85 20.35 3.50
C LYS A 5 10.73 19.35 2.33
N GLY A 6 10.04 18.23 2.54
CA GLY A 6 9.84 17.20 1.52
C GLY A 6 10.91 16.10 1.46
N ASN A 7 12.03 16.23 2.17
CA ASN A 7 13.05 15.17 2.28
C ASN A 7 12.90 14.42 3.60
N TYR A 8 12.22 13.28 3.54
CA TYR A 8 11.92 12.42 4.69
C TYR A 8 12.81 11.18 4.77
N VAL A 9 13.74 11.01 3.82
CA VAL A 9 14.65 9.85 3.76
C VAL A 9 16.04 10.23 4.27
N LYS A 10 16.51 11.43 3.92
CA LYS A 10 17.83 11.94 4.33
C LYS A 10 17.63 13.30 4.98
N PRO A 11 17.40 13.37 6.31
CA PRO A 11 17.07 14.62 6.98
C PRO A 11 18.17 15.67 6.73
N ALA A 12 17.78 16.82 6.18
CA ALA A 12 18.71 17.90 5.84
C ALA A 12 19.06 18.80 7.04
N ASN A 13 18.38 18.64 8.17
CA ASN A 13 18.64 19.38 9.41
C ASN A 13 18.28 18.54 10.64
N GLN A 14 18.83 18.92 11.78
CA GLN A 14 18.67 18.22 13.06
C GLN A 14 17.20 18.10 13.48
N LEU A 15 16.43 19.18 13.34
CA LEU A 15 15.02 19.18 13.74
C LEU A 15 14.16 18.20 12.90
N CYS A 16 14.50 17.99 11.63
CA CYS A 16 13.88 16.95 10.83
C CYS A 16 14.31 15.55 11.29
N ALA A 17 15.60 15.37 11.59
CA ALA A 17 16.12 14.09 12.07
C ALA A 17 15.43 13.67 13.39
N GLU A 18 15.32 14.56 14.36
CA GLU A 18 14.65 14.30 15.65
C GLU A 18 13.17 13.94 15.47
N VAL A 19 12.48 14.61 14.56
CA VAL A 19 11.08 14.29 14.24
C VAL A 19 10.95 12.91 13.58
N LEU A 20 11.84 12.58 12.64
CA LEU A 20 11.82 11.28 11.98
C LEU A 20 12.16 10.15 12.95
N GLU A 21 13.17 10.33 13.80
CA GLU A 21 13.53 9.38 14.86
C GLU A 21 12.35 9.14 15.82
N THR A 22 11.66 10.21 16.22
CA THR A 22 10.45 10.08 17.06
C THR A 22 9.37 9.25 16.36
N ILE A 23 9.14 9.48 15.08
CA ILE A 23 8.16 8.72 14.29
C ILE A 23 8.60 7.25 14.19
N ASP A 24 9.85 6.99 13.84
CA ASP A 24 10.40 5.64 13.69
C ASP A 24 10.27 4.84 15.01
N ASN A 25 10.55 5.49 16.14
CA ASN A 25 10.37 4.88 17.46
C ASN A 25 8.89 4.55 17.74
N LEU A 26 7.97 5.48 17.44
CA LEU A 26 6.53 5.27 17.64
C LEU A 26 5.98 4.13 16.76
N ILE A 27 6.46 4.02 15.52
CA ILE A 27 5.97 2.99 14.60
C ILE A 27 6.73 1.65 14.73
N SER A 28 7.80 1.60 15.52
CA SER A 28 8.61 0.39 15.68
C SER A 28 7.84 -0.81 16.27
N GLU A 29 6.77 -0.53 17.01
CA GLU A 29 5.93 -1.53 17.69
C GLU A 29 4.70 -1.96 16.89
N ILE A 30 4.44 -1.36 15.72
CA ILE A 30 3.31 -1.70 14.84
C ILE A 30 3.78 -2.42 13.59
N THR A 31 2.86 -3.13 12.92
CA THR A 31 3.17 -3.72 11.61
C THR A 31 2.98 -2.69 10.50
N ASP A 32 3.93 -2.65 9.58
CA ASP A 32 3.91 -1.75 8.42
C ASP A 32 2.66 -1.96 7.55
N ALA A 33 2.06 -3.16 7.57
CA ALA A 33 0.88 -3.46 6.76
C ALA A 33 -0.43 -2.93 7.37
N HIS A 34 -0.47 -2.64 8.68
CA HIS A 34 -1.70 -2.24 9.36
C HIS A 34 -1.42 -1.54 10.69
N VAL A 35 -1.71 -0.24 10.78
CA VAL A 35 -1.38 0.62 11.94
C VAL A 35 -1.98 0.15 13.27
N LEU A 36 -3.13 -0.53 13.24
CA LEU A 36 -3.78 -1.05 14.46
C LEU A 36 -3.17 -2.36 14.99
N TYR A 37 -2.28 -3.00 14.21
CA TYR A 37 -1.75 -4.31 14.55
C TYR A 37 -0.35 -4.14 15.17
N LYS A 38 -0.11 -4.89 16.25
CA LYS A 38 1.20 -4.90 16.91
C LYS A 38 2.19 -5.74 16.11
N LYS A 39 3.45 -5.33 16.14
CA LYS A 39 4.58 -6.11 15.64
C LYS A 39 4.84 -7.28 16.59
N CYS A 40 4.28 -8.43 16.28
CA CYS A 40 4.52 -9.65 17.05
C CYS A 40 5.74 -10.40 16.48
N VAL A 41 6.62 -10.87 17.38
CA VAL A 41 7.60 -11.91 17.02
C VAL A 41 6.79 -13.18 16.71
N VAL A 42 7.04 -13.81 15.56
CA VAL A 42 6.42 -15.10 15.21
C VAL A 42 6.97 -16.17 16.15
N ALA A 43 6.41 -16.25 17.35
CA ALA A 43 6.94 -17.07 18.44
C ALA A 43 6.29 -18.46 18.51
N THR A 44 5.10 -18.65 17.94
CA THR A 44 4.40 -19.96 17.91
C THR A 44 3.31 -20.00 16.82
N PRO A 45 2.92 -21.19 16.32
CA PRO A 45 1.82 -21.34 15.38
C PRO A 45 0.47 -21.29 16.11
N LYS A 46 -0.01 -20.09 16.46
CA LYS A 46 -1.38 -19.84 16.94
C LYS A 46 -1.86 -18.47 16.48
N PRO A 47 -3.20 -18.33 16.37
CA PRO A 47 -3.86 -18.26 15.08
C PRO A 47 -3.23 -17.18 14.21
N ILE A 48 -2.86 -17.58 13.00
CA ILE A 48 -2.39 -16.68 11.97
C ILE A 48 -3.45 -15.58 11.84
N ASP A 49 -3.05 -14.31 11.92
CA ASP A 49 -3.96 -13.19 11.67
C ASP A 49 -4.70 -13.42 10.34
N ASP A 50 -5.95 -12.98 10.25
CA ASP A 50 -6.86 -13.34 9.15
C ASP A 50 -6.27 -13.01 7.76
N ALA A 51 -5.46 -11.95 7.64
CA ALA A 51 -4.82 -11.55 6.38
C ALA A 51 -3.63 -12.45 6.01
N THR A 52 -2.77 -12.79 6.97
CA THR A 52 -1.63 -13.69 6.76
C THR A 52 -2.09 -15.14 6.55
N TYR A 53 -3.24 -15.51 7.12
CA TYR A 53 -3.83 -16.83 6.93
C TYR A 53 -4.31 -17.02 5.49
N GLY A 54 -4.91 -15.97 4.92
CA GLY A 54 -5.25 -15.94 3.50
C GLY A 54 -4.02 -16.21 2.61
N TYR A 55 -2.85 -15.65 2.91
CA TYR A 55 -1.63 -15.92 2.14
C TYR A 55 -1.15 -17.36 2.28
N TYR A 56 -1.23 -17.93 3.49
CA TYR A 56 -0.90 -19.33 3.73
C TYR A 56 -1.83 -20.25 2.94
N LEU A 57 -3.14 -20.05 3.03
CA LEU A 57 -4.13 -20.83 2.27
C LEU A 57 -3.96 -20.69 0.76
N ALA A 58 -3.70 -19.48 0.27
CA ALA A 58 -3.45 -19.22 -1.15
C ALA A 58 -2.23 -20.01 -1.65
N TYR A 59 -1.17 -20.13 -0.85
CA TYR A 59 0.00 -20.93 -1.20
C TYR A 59 -0.34 -22.42 -1.41
N PHE A 60 -1.09 -23.03 -0.49
CA PHE A 60 -1.50 -24.43 -0.65
C PHE A 60 -2.47 -24.61 -1.81
N TRP A 61 -3.43 -23.69 -1.94
CA TRP A 61 -4.41 -23.74 -3.00
C TRP A 61 -3.75 -23.64 -4.38
N MET A 62 -2.84 -22.70 -4.58
CA MET A 62 -2.12 -22.49 -5.85
C MET A 62 -1.14 -23.63 -6.20
N ASN A 63 -0.62 -24.34 -5.20
CA ASN A 63 0.28 -25.47 -5.40
C ASN A 63 -0.43 -26.83 -5.40
N ASN A 64 -1.74 -26.87 -5.13
CA ASN A 64 -2.52 -28.09 -5.24
C ASN A 64 -2.62 -28.55 -6.70
N ARG A 65 -2.37 -29.85 -6.94
CA ARG A 65 -2.40 -30.44 -8.28
C ARG A 65 -3.74 -30.22 -8.99
N MET A 66 -4.87 -30.44 -8.31
CA MET A 66 -6.20 -30.28 -8.92
C MET A 66 -6.46 -28.82 -9.29
N THR A 67 -6.04 -27.87 -8.46
CA THR A 67 -6.12 -26.45 -8.79
C THR A 67 -5.30 -26.11 -10.02
N ARG A 68 -4.06 -26.60 -10.09
CA ARG A 68 -3.15 -26.35 -11.23
C ARG A 68 -3.68 -26.96 -12.52
N ASP A 69 -4.21 -28.17 -12.45
CA ASP A 69 -4.84 -28.86 -13.58
C ASP A 69 -6.08 -28.07 -14.05
N ALA A 70 -6.93 -27.61 -13.12
CA ALA A 70 -8.12 -26.82 -13.41
C ALA A 70 -7.81 -25.43 -14.01
N LEU A 71 -6.71 -24.80 -13.58
CA LEU A 71 -6.20 -23.54 -14.14
C LEU A 71 -5.43 -23.74 -15.46
N GLY A 72 -5.26 -24.98 -15.93
CA GLY A 72 -4.54 -25.28 -17.18
C GLY A 72 -3.03 -25.09 -17.10
N ILE A 73 -2.43 -25.14 -15.91
CA ILE A 73 -0.98 -25.02 -15.72
C ILE A 73 -0.32 -26.33 -16.19
N LYS A 74 0.43 -26.25 -17.29
CA LYS A 74 1.13 -27.42 -17.85
C LYS A 74 2.21 -27.92 -16.90
N GLY A 75 2.24 -29.23 -16.66
CA GLY A 75 3.29 -29.88 -15.88
C GLY A 75 4.68 -29.58 -16.46
N GLY A 76 5.62 -29.18 -15.60
CA GLY A 76 7.01 -28.88 -15.97
C GLY A 76 7.27 -27.46 -16.47
N THR A 77 6.26 -26.60 -16.69
CA THR A 77 6.49 -25.21 -17.14
C THR A 77 6.71 -24.23 -16.00
N VAL A 78 6.00 -24.43 -14.90
CA VAL A 78 6.12 -23.65 -13.67
C VAL A 78 6.39 -24.63 -12.54
N GLY A 79 7.42 -24.36 -11.74
CA GLY A 79 7.66 -25.10 -10.50
C GLY A 79 6.64 -24.75 -9.43
N GLU A 80 7.14 -24.50 -8.22
CA GLU A 80 6.37 -23.98 -7.10
C GLU A 80 5.82 -22.58 -7.42
N TRP A 81 4.54 -22.36 -7.10
CA TRP A 81 3.96 -21.03 -7.08
C TRP A 81 4.34 -20.32 -5.79
N VAL A 82 4.91 -19.12 -5.92
CA VAL A 82 5.23 -18.22 -4.81
C VAL A 82 4.52 -16.89 -5.02
N ARG A 83 3.91 -16.34 -3.96
CA ARG A 83 3.07 -15.13 -4.04
C ARG A 83 3.84 -13.89 -4.48
N CYS A 84 5.03 -13.67 -3.92
CA CYS A 84 5.87 -12.50 -4.19
C CYS A 84 7.30 -12.94 -4.49
N LYS A 85 7.70 -12.91 -5.76
CA LYS A 85 9.09 -13.16 -6.17
C LYS A 85 9.88 -11.85 -6.08
N LYS A 86 10.69 -11.68 -5.03
CA LYS A 86 11.45 -10.44 -4.79
C LYS A 86 12.67 -10.27 -5.70
N GLU A 87 13.22 -11.37 -6.22
CA GLU A 87 14.48 -11.40 -6.98
C GLU A 87 14.26 -11.24 -8.49
N LEU A 88 13.33 -10.38 -8.89
CA LEU A 88 13.16 -10.04 -10.29
C LEU A 88 14.16 -8.95 -10.67
N PRO A 89 14.88 -9.08 -11.81
CA PRO A 89 15.75 -8.03 -12.30
C PRO A 89 14.88 -6.85 -12.74
N TYR A 90 14.70 -5.89 -11.83
CA TYR A 90 13.88 -4.71 -12.06
C TYR A 90 14.69 -3.46 -11.71
N THR A 91 14.84 -2.57 -12.69
CA THR A 91 15.48 -1.27 -12.50
C THR A 91 14.41 -0.25 -12.12
N GLN A 92 14.60 0.47 -11.01
CA GLN A 92 13.71 1.55 -10.60
C GLN A 92 14.09 2.86 -11.33
N ASP A 93 13.62 3.01 -12.55
CA ASP A 93 13.93 4.15 -13.44
C ASP A 93 12.78 5.16 -13.57
N MET A 94 11.64 4.92 -12.91
CA MET A 94 10.50 5.82 -12.85
C MET A 94 10.39 6.49 -11.46
N PRO A 95 10.93 7.72 -11.29
CA PRO A 95 10.93 8.40 -10.00
C PRO A 95 9.57 9.00 -9.61
N SER A 96 8.67 9.21 -10.57
CA SER A 96 7.33 9.76 -10.32
C SER A 96 6.32 9.35 -11.39
N SER A 97 5.10 9.04 -10.95
CA SER A 97 3.95 8.74 -11.81
C SER A 97 3.10 9.98 -12.15
N ILE A 98 3.32 11.11 -11.46
CA ILE A 98 2.56 12.36 -11.62
C ILE A 98 2.41 12.80 -13.09
N PRO A 99 3.49 12.91 -13.91
CA PRO A 99 3.36 13.42 -15.28
C PRO A 99 2.50 12.50 -16.17
N TYR A 100 2.51 11.19 -15.91
CA TYR A 100 1.71 10.21 -16.65
C TYR A 100 0.23 10.32 -16.31
N HIS A 101 -0.10 10.47 -15.02
CA HIS A 101 -1.49 10.68 -14.59
C HIS A 101 -2.07 12.01 -15.12
N LEU A 102 -1.28 13.09 -15.13
CA LEU A 102 -1.68 14.37 -15.74
C LEU A 102 -1.96 14.22 -17.24
N ASN A 103 -1.08 13.53 -17.99
CA ASN A 103 -1.28 13.30 -19.42
C ASN A 103 -2.58 12.54 -19.71
N LEU A 104 -2.85 11.46 -18.97
CA LEU A 104 -4.08 10.68 -19.18
C LEU A 104 -5.34 11.48 -18.80
N THR A 105 -5.34 12.16 -17.66
CA THR A 105 -6.51 12.93 -17.21
C THR A 105 -6.81 14.13 -18.11
N THR A 106 -5.79 14.84 -18.60
CA THR A 106 -5.96 15.94 -19.58
C THR A 106 -6.52 15.47 -20.93
N ARG A 107 -6.39 14.19 -21.26
CA ARG A 107 -7.02 13.57 -22.44
C ARG A 107 -8.46 13.11 -22.19
N GLY A 108 -9.01 13.36 -21.01
CA GLY A 108 -10.38 13.01 -20.64
C GLY A 108 -10.56 11.62 -20.00
N TYR A 109 -9.46 10.90 -19.69
CA TYR A 109 -9.58 9.64 -18.95
C TYR A 109 -9.90 9.92 -17.48
N ARG A 110 -10.91 9.22 -16.95
CA ARG A 110 -11.29 9.30 -15.54
C ARG A 110 -10.34 8.47 -14.68
N ALA A 111 -9.94 9.01 -13.55
CA ALA A 111 -9.13 8.31 -12.55
C ALA A 111 -9.89 8.20 -11.23
N LEU A 112 -9.80 7.04 -10.58
CA LEU A 112 -10.21 6.83 -9.20
C LEU A 112 -8.97 6.44 -8.40
N VAL A 113 -8.70 7.18 -7.34
CA VAL A 113 -7.61 6.89 -6.40
C VAL A 113 -8.23 6.59 -5.05
N TYR A 114 -7.90 5.44 -4.46
CA TYR A 114 -8.36 5.01 -3.15
C TYR A 114 -7.18 4.56 -2.30
N SER A 115 -7.30 4.71 -0.99
CA SER A 115 -6.28 4.31 -0.02
C SER A 115 -6.98 3.79 1.23
N GLY A 116 -6.48 2.68 1.79
CA GLY A 116 -6.82 2.28 3.14
C GLY A 116 -6.24 3.28 4.14
N ASP A 117 -7.00 3.68 5.14
CA ASP A 117 -6.59 4.65 6.16
C ASP A 117 -5.70 4.04 7.26
N HIS A 118 -5.64 2.70 7.33
CA HIS A 118 -4.76 1.95 8.24
C HIS A 118 -3.47 1.42 7.59
N ASP A 119 -3.23 1.62 6.30
CA ASP A 119 -1.97 1.24 5.66
C ASP A 119 -0.83 2.17 6.09
N LEU A 120 0.29 1.61 6.55
CA LEU A 120 1.49 2.37 6.90
C LEU A 120 2.57 2.29 5.80
N GLN A 121 2.52 1.31 4.87
CA GLN A 121 3.46 1.23 3.76
C GLN A 121 3.25 2.36 2.76
N VAL A 122 1.99 2.63 2.40
CA VAL A 122 1.59 3.78 1.58
C VAL A 122 0.47 4.54 2.30
N PRO A 123 0.81 5.39 3.29
CA PRO A 123 -0.19 6.06 4.10
C PRO A 123 -1.13 6.94 3.28
N GLN A 124 -2.41 6.98 3.70
CA GLN A 124 -3.42 7.85 3.09
C GLN A 124 -2.98 9.32 2.98
N LEU A 125 -2.18 9.82 3.93
CA LEU A 125 -1.63 11.18 3.88
C LEU A 125 -0.67 11.38 2.69
N SER A 126 0.11 10.36 2.33
CA SER A 126 1.00 10.38 1.16
C SER A 126 0.19 10.43 -0.13
N THR A 127 -0.87 9.61 -0.22
CA THR A 127 -1.80 9.61 -1.36
C THR A 127 -2.49 10.97 -1.50
N GLN A 128 -2.97 11.58 -0.41
CA GLN A 128 -3.56 12.92 -0.45
C GLN A 128 -2.56 14.00 -0.91
N ALA A 129 -1.30 13.94 -0.44
CA ALA A 129 -0.27 14.87 -0.88
C ALA A 129 0.03 14.72 -2.38
N TRP A 130 0.08 13.48 -2.87
CA TRP A 130 0.23 13.17 -4.28
C TRP A 130 -0.93 13.72 -5.12
N ILE A 131 -2.19 13.52 -4.70
CA ILE A 131 -3.37 14.05 -5.42
C ILE A 131 -3.33 15.58 -5.46
N ARG A 132 -3.03 16.25 -4.33
CA ARG A 132 -2.92 17.72 -4.27
C ARG A 132 -1.85 18.26 -5.22
N SER A 133 -0.78 17.51 -5.49
CA SER A 133 0.26 17.92 -6.43
C SER A 133 -0.20 17.99 -7.90
N LEU A 134 -1.31 17.32 -8.25
CA LEU A 134 -1.91 17.38 -9.59
C LEU A 134 -2.64 18.71 -9.83
N ASN A 135 -2.97 19.44 -8.76
CA ASN A 135 -3.59 20.77 -8.81
C ASN A 135 -4.91 20.82 -9.61
N PHE A 136 -5.76 19.80 -9.46
CA PHE A 136 -7.12 19.82 -10.00
C PHE A 136 -8.06 20.69 -9.16
N SER A 137 -9.08 21.25 -9.80
CA SER A 137 -10.19 21.92 -9.11
C SER A 137 -11.04 20.91 -8.36
N ILE A 138 -11.44 21.24 -7.13
CA ILE A 138 -12.38 20.43 -6.35
C ILE A 138 -13.80 20.72 -6.87
N GLY A 139 -14.47 19.69 -7.37
CA GLY A 139 -15.89 19.71 -7.73
C GLY A 139 -16.80 19.49 -6.52
N ASP A 140 -16.56 18.44 -5.73
CA ASP A 140 -17.27 18.17 -4.48
C ASP A 140 -16.29 18.09 -3.31
N ASP A 141 -16.60 18.84 -2.26
CA ASP A 141 -15.79 18.88 -1.05
C ASP A 141 -15.84 17.56 -0.25
N TRP A 142 -14.90 17.43 0.68
CA TRP A 142 -14.69 16.25 1.49
C TRP A 142 -15.96 15.83 2.24
N ARG A 143 -16.43 14.61 1.96
CA ARG A 143 -17.63 14.07 2.63
C ARG A 143 -17.51 12.57 2.86
N ALA A 144 -18.23 12.09 3.86
CA ALA A 144 -18.37 10.66 4.10
C ALA A 144 -19.26 10.03 3.02
N TRP A 145 -18.88 8.85 2.55
CA TRP A 145 -19.75 7.97 1.78
C TRP A 145 -20.18 6.80 2.65
N HIS A 146 -21.40 6.32 2.43
CA HIS A 146 -22.05 5.37 3.33
C HIS A 146 -22.39 4.07 2.59
N LEU A 147 -22.26 2.96 3.29
CA LEU A 147 -22.72 1.63 2.89
C LEU A 147 -23.44 1.01 4.10
N ASP A 148 -24.64 0.48 3.91
CA ASP A 148 -25.44 -0.16 4.96
C ASP A 148 -25.61 0.68 6.24
N GLY A 149 -25.77 2.00 6.09
CA GLY A 149 -25.96 2.94 7.20
C GLY A 149 -24.69 3.28 7.98
N GLN A 150 -23.52 2.79 7.56
CA GLN A 150 -22.23 3.11 8.16
C GLN A 150 -21.39 3.94 7.21
N ALA A 151 -20.56 4.84 7.77
CA ALA A 151 -19.55 5.53 6.99
C ALA A 151 -18.48 4.51 6.56
N ALA A 152 -18.40 4.25 5.27
CA ALA A 152 -17.44 3.30 4.71
C ALA A 152 -16.13 3.99 4.30
N GLY A 153 -16.12 5.32 4.28
CA GLY A 153 -14.92 6.13 4.11
C GLY A 153 -15.27 7.57 3.74
N PHE A 154 -14.28 8.27 3.19
CA PHE A 154 -14.42 9.66 2.73
C PHE A 154 -13.99 9.80 1.27
N THR A 155 -14.58 10.78 0.59
CA THR A 155 -14.29 11.05 -0.82
C THR A 155 -14.28 12.56 -1.10
N ILE A 156 -13.50 12.93 -2.11
CA ILE A 156 -13.34 14.26 -2.70
C ILE A 156 -13.25 14.06 -4.21
N THR A 157 -13.88 14.93 -5.00
CA THR A 157 -13.89 14.85 -6.46
C THR A 157 -13.67 16.20 -7.10
#